data_AF-A0A7V6PVG9-F1
#
_entry.id   AF-A0A7V6PVG9-F1
#
_cell.length_a   1.000
_cell.length_b   1.000
_cell.length_c   1.000
_cell.angle_alpha   90.00
_cell.angle_beta   90.00
_cell.angle_gamma   90.00
#
_symmetry.space_group_name_H-M   'P 1'
#
loop_
_entity.id
_entity.type
_entity.pdbx_description
1 polymer ?
#
loop_
_entity_poly.entity_id
_entity_poly.type
_entity_poly.pdbx_seq_one_letter_code
_entity_poly.pdbx_strand_id
1 'polypeptide(L)'
;MELMEKIETTELMEHVKSAVKIFKLLISNGELNKREYAFLYSEYLETEVQEVLSIFEEEFECKILNFEDTLYLVPNISSQIIGIQPGELRRYFGSSATNKDVYLGYYIMMFIFYQFYSGKNKDPKKTDFIQINHLIDQLDERFERLRKMSREEIEHLEEVYSVNLASCIDIWMNLLVDHESRRKTKVKIIESVVKILEENNLAYIVENQIRTTKKLDILMRQYYLNAERVAQINEAFERGDL
;
A
#
# COMPACT_ATOMS: atom_id res chain seq x y z
N MET A 1 -46.34 23.16 3.45
CA MET A 1 -45.89 21.89 4.03
C MET A 1 -45.41 20.97 2.91
N GLU A 2 -46.28 20.50 2.00
CA GLU A 2 -45.87 19.63 0.86
C GLU A 2 -44.82 20.23 -0.09
N LEU A 3 -44.82 21.55 -0.31
CA LEU A 3 -43.82 22.20 -1.17
C LEU A 3 -42.43 22.26 -0.50
N MET A 4 -42.40 22.50 0.82
CA MET A 4 -41.15 22.51 1.62
C MET A 4 -40.53 21.12 1.66
N GLU A 5 -41.36 20.11 1.92
CA GLU A 5 -40.95 18.70 1.95
C GLU A 5 -40.42 18.22 0.58
N LYS A 6 -41.04 18.67 -0.53
CA LYS A 6 -40.51 18.43 -1.88
C LYS A 6 -39.17 19.11 -2.15
N ILE A 7 -38.98 20.34 -1.66
CA ILE A 7 -37.72 21.08 -1.81
C ILE A 7 -36.61 20.36 -1.05
N GLU A 8 -36.84 20.02 0.23
CA GLU A 8 -35.88 19.27 1.07
C GLU A 8 -35.53 17.91 0.45
N THR A 9 -36.51 17.19 -0.09
CA THR A 9 -36.27 15.90 -0.77
C THR A 9 -35.43 16.07 -2.04
N THR A 10 -35.63 17.16 -2.77
CA THR A 10 -34.88 17.45 -4.00
C THR A 10 -33.44 17.82 -3.70
N GLU A 11 -33.23 18.62 -2.65
CA GLU A 11 -31.91 19.04 -2.18
C GLU A 11 -31.10 17.85 -1.65
N LEU A 12 -31.71 17.01 -0.81
CA LEU A 12 -31.09 15.75 -0.37
C LEU A 12 -30.68 14.85 -1.55
N MET A 13 -31.53 14.76 -2.57
CA MET A 13 -31.24 13.97 -3.77
C MET A 13 -30.04 14.52 -4.56
N GLU A 14 -29.80 15.83 -4.56
CA GLU A 14 -28.60 16.41 -5.17
C GLU A 14 -27.34 16.07 -4.38
N HIS A 15 -27.34 16.19 -3.04
CA HIS A 15 -26.19 15.79 -2.22
C HIS A 15 -25.85 14.30 -2.41
N VAL A 16 -26.86 13.42 -2.48
CA VAL A 16 -26.66 11.99 -2.77
C VAL A 16 -26.01 11.79 -4.14
N LYS A 17 -26.48 12.50 -5.18
CA LYS A 17 -25.87 12.40 -6.52
C LYS A 17 -24.41 12.83 -6.51
N SER A 18 -24.07 13.89 -5.78
CA SER A 18 -22.70 14.40 -5.68
C SER A 18 -21.81 13.43 -4.93
N ALA A 19 -22.27 12.87 -3.80
CA ALA A 19 -21.58 11.80 -3.08
C ALA A 19 -21.33 10.57 -3.98
N VAL A 20 -22.32 10.13 -4.76
CA VAL A 20 -22.16 9.01 -5.70
C VAL A 20 -21.10 9.31 -6.77
N LYS A 21 -21.08 10.53 -7.33
CA LYS A 21 -20.07 10.93 -8.33
C LYS A 21 -18.66 10.96 -7.72
N ILE A 22 -18.52 11.54 -6.52
CA ILE A 22 -17.24 11.60 -5.79
C ILE A 22 -16.74 10.18 -5.52
N PHE A 23 -17.59 9.33 -4.93
CA PHE A 23 -17.22 7.97 -4.56
C PHE A 23 -16.87 7.10 -5.79
N LYS A 24 -17.58 7.27 -6.91
CA LYS A 24 -17.25 6.60 -8.17
C LYS A 24 -15.83 6.94 -8.64
N LEU A 25 -15.44 8.21 -8.59
CA LEU A 25 -14.08 8.63 -8.96
C LEU A 25 -13.05 8.07 -7.99
N LEU A 26 -13.34 8.10 -6.70
CA LEU A 26 -12.48 7.54 -5.65
C LEU A 26 -12.24 6.04 -5.84
N ILE A 27 -13.26 5.25 -6.15
CA ILE A 27 -13.10 3.81 -6.45
C ILE A 27 -12.26 3.59 -7.72
N SER A 28 -12.48 4.42 -8.75
CA SER A 28 -11.83 4.21 -10.05
C SER A 28 -10.35 4.60 -10.04
N ASN A 29 -10.02 5.68 -9.33
CA ASN A 29 -8.70 6.33 -9.40
C ASN A 29 -7.91 6.22 -8.08
N GLY A 30 -8.59 5.90 -6.97
CA GLY A 30 -8.04 5.94 -5.62
C GLY A 30 -7.88 7.34 -5.03
N GLU A 31 -8.08 8.41 -5.81
CA GLU A 31 -7.97 9.80 -5.37
C GLU A 31 -8.82 10.77 -6.21
N LEU A 32 -9.15 11.93 -5.64
CA LEU A 32 -9.82 13.06 -6.29
C LEU A 32 -9.09 14.34 -5.92
N ASN A 33 -8.41 14.96 -6.89
CA ASN A 33 -7.67 16.22 -6.70
C ASN A 33 -8.51 17.43 -7.12
N LYS A 34 -8.56 18.46 -6.27
CA LYS A 34 -9.25 19.73 -6.52
C LYS A 34 -8.81 20.43 -7.81
N ARG A 35 -7.54 20.29 -8.22
CA ARG A 35 -7.03 20.90 -9.46
C ARG A 35 -7.76 20.37 -10.70
N GLU A 36 -8.10 19.09 -10.71
CA GLU A 36 -8.77 18.43 -11.83
C GLU A 36 -10.29 18.43 -11.66
N TYR A 37 -10.77 18.28 -10.42
CA TYR A 37 -12.18 18.10 -10.09
C TYR A 37 -12.69 19.19 -9.14
N ALA A 38 -12.43 20.46 -9.45
CA ALA A 38 -12.75 21.60 -8.57
C ALA A 38 -14.21 21.65 -8.11
N PHE A 39 -15.15 21.35 -9.02
CA PHE A 39 -16.58 21.34 -8.70
C PHE A 39 -16.93 20.22 -7.70
N LEU A 40 -16.55 18.98 -7.99
CA LEU A 40 -16.82 17.84 -7.10
C LEU A 40 -16.09 17.96 -5.75
N TYR A 41 -14.89 18.54 -5.75
CA TYR A 41 -14.18 18.84 -4.51
C TYR A 41 -14.93 19.89 -3.68
N SER A 42 -15.53 20.90 -4.32
CA SER A 42 -16.37 21.88 -3.62
C SER A 42 -17.62 21.23 -3.04
N GLU A 43 -18.28 20.35 -3.79
CA GLU A 43 -19.45 19.59 -3.30
C GLU A 43 -19.08 18.71 -2.10
N TYR A 44 -17.90 18.08 -2.10
CA TYR A 44 -17.41 17.32 -0.94
C TYR A 44 -17.30 18.17 0.35
N LEU A 45 -17.11 19.48 0.25
CA LEU A 45 -17.01 20.34 1.44
C LEU A 45 -18.37 20.63 2.09
N GLU A 46 -19.47 20.27 1.43
CA GLU A 46 -20.82 20.34 2.00
C GLU A 46 -21.01 19.21 3.02
N THR A 47 -21.53 19.55 4.20
CA THR A 47 -21.70 18.61 5.32
C THR A 47 -22.60 17.44 4.92
N GLU A 48 -23.68 17.73 4.21
CA GLU A 48 -24.68 16.77 3.75
C GLU A 48 -24.06 15.73 2.79
N VAL A 49 -23.12 16.16 1.94
CA VAL A 49 -22.39 15.25 1.05
C VAL A 49 -21.43 14.36 1.86
N GLN A 50 -20.76 14.90 2.88
CA GLN A 50 -19.89 14.12 3.76
C GLN A 50 -20.67 13.10 4.59
N GLU A 51 -21.88 13.45 5.05
CA GLU A 51 -22.77 12.53 5.75
C GLU A 51 -23.16 11.35 4.85
N VAL A 52 -23.52 11.59 3.60
CA VAL A 52 -23.80 10.49 2.64
C VAL A 52 -22.54 9.66 2.38
N LEU A 53 -21.38 10.30 2.20
CA LEU A 53 -20.11 9.60 2.00
C LEU A 53 -19.70 8.76 3.22
N SER A 54 -20.07 9.15 4.44
CA SER A 54 -19.80 8.37 5.65
C SER A 54 -20.55 7.02 5.64
N ILE A 55 -21.74 6.96 5.04
CA ILE A 55 -22.47 5.71 4.82
C ILE A 55 -21.69 4.82 3.86
N PHE A 56 -21.08 5.38 2.80
CA PHE A 56 -20.24 4.59 1.89
C PHE A 56 -18.93 4.12 2.56
N GLU A 57 -18.33 4.91 3.44
CA GLU A 57 -17.18 4.45 4.23
C GLU A 57 -17.52 3.20 5.05
N GLU A 58 -18.71 3.17 5.67
CA GLU A 58 -19.19 2.02 6.44
C GLU A 58 -19.47 0.81 5.54
N GLU A 59 -20.33 0.98 4.53
CA GLU A 59 -20.81 -0.12 3.67
C GLU A 59 -19.69 -0.76 2.83
N PHE A 60 -18.66 0.02 2.47
CA PHE A 60 -17.53 -0.48 1.68
C PHE A 60 -16.26 -0.73 2.50
N GLU A 61 -16.35 -0.57 3.82
CA GLU A 61 -15.24 -0.74 4.76
C GLU A 61 -13.99 0.04 4.32
N CYS A 62 -14.14 1.35 4.14
CA CYS A 62 -13.07 2.22 3.66
C CYS A 62 -13.05 3.56 4.40
N LYS A 63 -12.04 4.37 4.08
CA LYS A 63 -11.90 5.75 4.55
C LYS A 63 -11.61 6.70 3.41
N ILE A 64 -12.24 7.87 3.45
CA ILE A 64 -12.05 9.01 2.57
C ILE A 64 -11.31 10.07 3.37
N LEU A 65 -10.02 10.21 3.08
CA LEU A 65 -9.14 11.13 3.77
C LEU A 65 -8.95 12.39 2.95
N ASN A 66 -9.20 13.55 3.55
CA ASN A 66 -8.91 14.83 2.92
C ASN A 66 -7.57 15.38 3.43
N PHE A 67 -6.56 15.39 2.57
CA PHE A 67 -5.26 16.00 2.86
C PHE A 67 -4.90 17.02 1.78
N GLU A 68 -4.50 18.21 2.22
CA GLU A 68 -4.20 19.35 1.35
C GLU A 68 -5.39 19.71 0.44
N ASP A 69 -5.32 19.36 -0.84
CA ASP A 69 -6.33 19.62 -1.87
C ASP A 69 -6.71 18.30 -2.59
N THR A 70 -6.61 17.15 -1.91
CA THR A 70 -6.86 15.83 -2.49
C THR A 70 -7.58 14.91 -1.51
N LEU A 71 -8.64 14.27 -2.00
CA LEU A 71 -9.35 13.19 -1.31
C LEU A 71 -8.70 11.87 -1.69
N TYR A 72 -8.43 11.02 -0.71
CA TYR A 72 -7.86 9.69 -0.91
C TYR A 72 -8.81 8.61 -0.41
N LEU A 73 -9.00 7.56 -1.20
CA LEU A 73 -9.72 6.36 -0.78
C LEU A 73 -8.74 5.35 -0.22
N VAL A 74 -8.94 4.95 1.04
CA VAL A 74 -8.13 3.98 1.74
C VAL A 74 -9.00 2.82 2.21
N PRO A 75 -8.84 1.61 1.65
CA PRO A 75 -9.55 0.43 2.15
C PRO A 75 -9.15 0.11 3.59
N ASN A 76 -10.10 -0.32 4.41
CA ASN A 76 -9.78 -0.93 5.70
C ASN A 76 -9.20 -2.33 5.48
N ILE A 77 -8.47 -2.85 6.47
CA ILE A 77 -7.88 -4.20 6.42
C ILE A 77 -8.97 -5.28 6.26
N SER A 78 -10.19 -5.04 6.76
CA SER A 78 -11.32 -5.95 6.59
C SER A 78 -11.98 -5.90 5.21
N SER A 79 -11.71 -4.86 4.41
CA SER A 79 -12.42 -4.59 3.15
C SER A 79 -12.31 -5.74 2.16
N GLN A 80 -13.44 -6.35 1.85
CA GLN A 80 -13.54 -7.40 0.83
C GLN A 80 -13.80 -6.84 -0.58
N ILE A 81 -14.17 -5.56 -0.70
CA ILE A 81 -14.71 -4.97 -1.93
C ILE A 81 -13.69 -4.08 -2.65
N ILE A 82 -12.98 -3.22 -1.91
CA ILE A 82 -12.11 -2.18 -2.50
C ILE A 82 -10.62 -2.55 -2.38
N GLY A 83 -10.29 -3.57 -1.57
CA GLY A 83 -8.93 -4.10 -1.44
C GLY A 83 -8.58 -5.16 -2.48
N ILE A 84 -7.29 -5.28 -2.81
CA ILE A 84 -6.79 -6.37 -3.64
C ILE A 84 -6.76 -7.65 -2.80
N GLN A 85 -7.42 -8.69 -3.28
CA GLN A 85 -7.43 -9.98 -2.57
C GLN A 85 -6.10 -10.73 -2.78
N PRO A 86 -5.61 -11.50 -1.79
CA PRO A 86 -4.35 -12.24 -1.92
C PRO A 86 -4.30 -13.17 -3.15
N GLY A 87 -5.45 -13.74 -3.54
CA GLY A 87 -5.56 -14.57 -4.74
C GLY A 87 -5.28 -13.80 -6.05
N GLU A 88 -5.58 -12.51 -6.08
CA GLU A 88 -5.32 -11.67 -7.24
C GLU A 88 -3.85 -11.33 -7.40
N LEU A 89 -3.12 -11.15 -6.29
CA LEU A 89 -1.68 -10.84 -6.33
C LEU A 89 -0.83 -11.96 -6.92
N ARG A 90 -1.34 -13.19 -6.92
CA ARG A 90 -0.65 -14.33 -7.53
C ARG A 90 -0.37 -14.10 -9.03
N ARG A 91 -1.24 -13.35 -9.73
CA ARG A 91 -1.10 -13.09 -11.18
C ARG A 91 0.20 -12.36 -11.55
N TYR A 92 0.76 -11.57 -10.63
CA TYR A 92 2.00 -10.82 -10.85
C TYR A 92 3.26 -11.70 -10.81
N PHE A 93 3.16 -12.91 -10.26
CA PHE A 93 4.30 -13.82 -10.06
C PHE A 93 4.31 -15.00 -11.06
N GLY A 94 3.42 -14.98 -12.06
CA GLY A 94 3.33 -15.98 -13.13
C GLY A 94 2.33 -17.12 -12.86
N SER A 95 2.01 -17.89 -13.90
CA SER A 95 0.95 -18.91 -13.87
C SER A 95 1.19 -20.07 -12.90
N SER A 96 2.45 -20.37 -12.58
CA SER A 96 2.82 -21.42 -11.62
C SER A 96 3.05 -20.88 -10.20
N ALA A 97 2.68 -19.63 -9.92
CA ALA A 97 2.90 -19.02 -8.61
C ALA A 97 2.04 -19.67 -7.52
N THR A 98 2.63 -19.75 -6.34
CA THR A 98 2.01 -20.27 -5.12
C THR A 98 1.72 -19.12 -4.15
N ASN A 99 1.01 -19.39 -3.05
CA ASN A 99 0.85 -18.40 -1.98
C ASN A 99 2.19 -17.97 -1.38
N LYS A 100 3.21 -18.84 -1.41
CA LYS A 100 4.54 -18.52 -0.89
C LYS A 100 5.23 -17.42 -1.70
N ASP A 101 5.01 -17.38 -3.03
CA ASP A 101 5.50 -16.28 -3.88
C ASP A 101 4.85 -14.94 -3.48
N VAL A 102 3.54 -14.97 -3.17
CA VAL A 102 2.81 -13.78 -2.70
C VAL A 102 3.32 -13.31 -1.34
N TYR A 103 3.61 -14.23 -0.41
CA TYR A 103 4.18 -13.89 0.90
C TYR A 103 5.56 -13.25 0.78
N LEU A 104 6.42 -13.75 -0.12
CA LEU A 104 7.68 -13.09 -0.45
C LEU A 104 7.43 -11.69 -1.02
N GLY A 105 6.42 -11.55 -1.89
CA GLY A 105 6.00 -10.25 -2.41
C GLY A 105 5.62 -9.25 -1.31
N TYR A 106 4.82 -9.66 -0.32
CA TYR A 106 4.48 -8.84 0.83
C TYR A 106 5.71 -8.43 1.64
N TYR A 107 6.60 -9.38 1.91
CA TYR A 107 7.84 -9.08 2.63
C TYR A 107 8.68 -8.03 1.88
N ILE A 108 8.84 -8.17 0.57
CA ILE A 108 9.59 -7.20 -0.25
C ILE A 108 8.88 -5.83 -0.24
N MET A 109 7.55 -5.76 -0.32
CA MET A 109 6.81 -4.49 -0.18
C MET A 109 7.08 -3.83 1.18
N MET A 110 6.98 -4.60 2.27
CA MET A 110 7.28 -4.12 3.61
C MET A 110 8.71 -3.60 3.70
N PHE A 111 9.67 -4.32 3.12
CA PHE A 111 11.07 -3.91 3.12
C PHE A 111 11.31 -2.66 2.28
N ILE A 112 10.67 -2.50 1.12
CA ILE A 112 10.70 -1.27 0.31
C ILE A 112 10.18 -0.09 1.14
N PHE A 113 9.03 -0.25 1.80
CA PHE A 113 8.46 0.81 2.64
C PHE A 113 9.36 1.13 3.83
N TYR A 114 9.99 0.14 4.46
CA TYR A 114 10.99 0.37 5.51
C TYR A 114 12.19 1.18 4.99
N GLN A 115 12.73 0.87 3.82
CA GLN A 115 13.86 1.62 3.26
C GLN A 115 13.50 3.09 2.97
N PHE A 116 12.26 3.35 2.55
CA PHE A 116 11.77 4.71 2.35
C PHE A 116 11.41 5.44 3.64
N TYR A 117 10.79 4.76 4.61
CA TYR A 117 10.08 5.41 5.73
C TYR A 117 10.59 5.05 7.14
N SER A 118 11.86 4.64 7.26
CA SER A 118 12.55 4.37 8.54
C SER A 118 13.22 5.61 9.17
N GLY A 119 12.94 6.81 8.65
CA GLY A 119 13.49 8.06 9.15
C GLY A 119 13.17 8.29 10.63
N LYS A 120 14.14 8.85 11.36
CA LYS A 120 13.98 9.26 12.75
C LYS A 120 13.53 10.73 12.78
N ASN A 121 12.72 11.14 13.77
CA ASN A 121 12.17 12.49 13.99
C ASN A 121 10.84 12.80 13.26
N LYS A 122 10.55 14.09 12.98
CA LYS A 122 9.26 14.58 12.43
C LYS A 122 9.00 14.16 10.99
N ASP A 123 10.02 13.71 10.26
CA ASP A 123 9.89 13.22 8.89
C ASP A 123 10.25 11.72 8.83
N PRO A 124 9.28 10.83 8.57
CA PRO A 124 9.57 9.41 8.43
C PRO A 124 10.34 9.09 7.13
N LYS A 125 10.31 9.93 6.09
CA LYS A 125 10.95 9.63 4.80
C LYS A 125 12.46 9.85 4.87
N LYS A 126 13.24 8.81 4.53
CA LYS A 126 14.71 8.77 4.62
C LYS A 126 15.42 8.96 3.28
N THR A 127 14.80 8.52 2.19
CA THR A 127 15.37 8.59 0.83
C THR A 127 14.27 8.86 -0.21
N ASP A 128 14.64 9.44 -1.35
CA ASP A 128 13.71 9.69 -2.46
C ASP A 128 13.72 8.58 -3.53
N PHE A 129 14.74 7.73 -3.52
CA PHE A 129 14.82 6.58 -4.42
C PHE A 129 15.63 5.43 -3.81
N ILE A 130 15.41 4.23 -4.35
CA ILE A 130 16.17 3.01 -4.03
C ILE A 130 16.65 2.40 -5.35
N GLN A 131 17.95 2.14 -5.47
CA GLN A 131 18.49 1.38 -6.60
C GLN A 131 18.09 -0.09 -6.46
N ILE A 132 17.60 -0.73 -7.54
CA ILE A 132 17.17 -2.13 -7.48
C ILE A 132 18.31 -3.06 -7.05
N ASN A 133 19.53 -2.85 -7.56
CA ASN A 133 20.69 -3.66 -7.16
C ASN A 133 21.01 -3.51 -5.67
N HIS A 134 20.92 -2.28 -5.14
CA HIS A 134 21.12 -2.04 -3.72
C HIS A 134 20.04 -2.73 -2.86
N LEU A 135 18.78 -2.71 -3.31
CA LEU A 135 17.70 -3.43 -2.64
C LEU A 135 17.95 -4.94 -2.60
N ILE A 136 18.47 -5.51 -3.70
CA ILE A 136 18.85 -6.92 -3.78
C ILE A 136 19.96 -7.22 -2.76
N ASP A 137 21.03 -6.42 -2.73
CA ASP A 137 22.15 -6.62 -1.79
C ASP A 137 21.66 -6.59 -0.33
N GLN A 138 20.77 -5.67 0.01
CA GLN A 138 20.20 -5.56 1.36
C GLN A 138 19.29 -6.73 1.72
N LEU A 139 18.47 -7.21 0.78
CA LEU A 139 17.62 -8.40 0.97
C LEU A 139 18.48 -9.67 1.10
N ASP A 140 19.55 -9.79 0.30
CA ASP A 140 20.50 -10.91 0.37
C ASP A 140 21.18 -10.97 1.74
N GLU A 141 21.73 -9.85 2.19
CA GLU A 141 22.34 -9.77 3.52
C GLU A 141 21.35 -10.14 4.62
N ARG A 142 20.10 -9.68 4.49
CA ARG A 142 19.04 -9.92 5.46
C ARG A 142 18.62 -11.39 5.52
N PHE A 143 18.28 -11.99 4.39
CA PHE A 143 17.88 -13.39 4.35
C PHE A 143 19.04 -14.32 4.72
N GLU A 144 20.30 -13.96 4.44
CA GLU A 144 21.46 -14.72 4.92
C GLU A 144 21.66 -14.62 6.44
N ARG A 145 21.29 -13.51 7.08
CA ARG A 145 21.27 -13.43 8.55
C ARG A 145 20.16 -14.30 9.13
N LEU A 146 18.93 -14.17 8.62
CA LEU A 146 17.78 -14.95 9.08
C LEU A 146 18.03 -16.46 8.90
N ARG A 147 18.64 -16.87 7.78
CA ARG A 147 18.97 -18.28 7.50
C ARG A 147 19.93 -18.91 8.52
N LYS A 148 20.71 -18.10 9.25
CA LYS A 148 21.65 -18.56 10.29
C LYS A 148 21.01 -18.73 11.66
N MET A 149 19.78 -18.23 11.85
CA MET A 149 19.02 -18.40 13.08
C MET A 149 18.56 -19.86 13.23
N SER A 150 18.29 -20.25 14.47
CA SER A 150 17.67 -21.53 14.79
C SER A 150 16.24 -21.57 14.25
N ARG A 151 15.72 -22.79 14.12
CA ARG A 151 14.33 -22.99 13.68
C ARG A 151 13.34 -22.36 14.67
N GLU A 152 13.60 -22.52 15.96
CA GLU A 152 12.78 -21.97 17.04
C GLU A 152 12.78 -20.43 17.02
N GLU A 153 13.92 -19.81 16.71
CA GLU A 153 14.01 -18.35 16.53
C GLU A 153 13.16 -17.89 15.34
N ILE A 154 13.25 -18.57 14.19
CA ILE A 154 12.42 -18.25 13.03
C ILE A 154 10.93 -18.43 13.33
N GLU A 155 10.54 -19.56 13.92
CA GLU A 155 9.13 -19.82 14.30
C GLU A 155 8.60 -18.74 15.25
N HIS A 156 9.40 -18.29 16.22
CA HIS A 156 9.04 -17.19 17.10
C HIS A 156 8.79 -15.87 16.34
N LEU A 157 9.68 -15.52 15.40
CA LEU A 157 9.55 -14.31 14.59
C LEU A 157 8.34 -14.38 13.64
N GLU A 158 8.08 -15.54 13.05
CA GLU A 158 6.90 -15.77 12.21
C GLU A 158 5.61 -15.57 13.00
N GLU A 159 5.54 -16.03 14.25
CA GLU A 159 4.40 -15.80 15.15
C GLU A 159 4.25 -14.33 15.54
N VAL A 160 5.32 -13.70 16.01
CA VAL A 160 5.31 -12.30 16.50
C VAL A 160 4.88 -11.34 15.39
N TYR A 161 5.41 -11.51 14.19
CA TYR A 161 5.19 -10.59 13.09
C TYR A 161 4.13 -11.04 12.08
N SER A 162 3.60 -12.26 12.23
CA SER A 162 2.63 -12.85 11.30
C SER A 162 3.14 -12.89 9.84
N VAL A 163 4.41 -13.25 9.66
CA VAL A 163 5.09 -13.34 8.35
C VAL A 163 5.59 -14.76 8.14
N ASN A 164 5.54 -15.28 6.90
CA ASN A 164 6.09 -16.60 6.55
C ASN A 164 7.57 -16.52 6.14
N LEU A 165 8.44 -16.15 7.08
CA LEU A 165 9.88 -15.96 6.87
C LEU A 165 10.57 -17.18 6.29
N ALA A 166 10.28 -18.39 6.77
CA ALA A 166 10.95 -19.60 6.30
C ALA A 166 10.75 -19.80 4.80
N SER A 167 9.51 -19.65 4.32
CA SER A 167 9.24 -19.73 2.87
C SER A 167 9.84 -18.57 2.09
N CYS A 168 9.88 -17.36 2.67
CA CYS A 168 10.49 -16.21 2.01
C CYS A 168 11.99 -16.42 1.80
N ILE A 169 12.71 -16.88 2.83
CA ILE A 169 14.14 -17.23 2.77
C ILE A 169 14.36 -18.30 1.70
N ASP A 170 13.63 -19.41 1.77
CA ASP A 170 13.79 -20.52 0.83
C ASP A 170 13.59 -20.08 -0.62
N ILE A 171 12.56 -19.28 -0.91
CA ILE A 171 12.31 -18.81 -2.27
C ILE A 171 13.41 -17.86 -2.70
N TRP A 172 13.68 -16.81 -1.92
CA TRP A 172 14.62 -15.75 -2.30
C TRP A 172 16.03 -16.29 -2.55
N MET A 173 16.50 -17.19 -1.70
CA MET A 173 17.84 -17.78 -1.81
C MET A 173 17.99 -18.73 -3.01
N ASN A 174 16.88 -19.26 -3.54
CA ASN A 174 16.88 -20.10 -4.74
C ASN A 174 16.68 -19.31 -6.05
N LEU A 175 16.44 -18.00 -5.99
CA LEU A 175 16.35 -17.14 -7.18
C LEU A 175 17.74 -16.87 -7.76
N LEU A 176 17.81 -16.81 -9.10
CA LEU A 176 19.02 -16.39 -9.79
C LEU A 176 19.19 -14.86 -9.73
N VAL A 177 20.44 -14.40 -9.79
CA VAL A 177 20.76 -12.97 -9.83
C VAL A 177 20.65 -12.40 -11.26
N ASP A 178 20.97 -13.18 -12.32
CA ASP A 178 21.07 -12.67 -13.70
C ASP A 178 20.56 -13.63 -14.82
N HIS A 179 20.42 -13.08 -16.04
CA HIS A 179 19.54 -13.37 -17.18
C HIS A 179 19.82 -14.60 -18.05
N GLU A 180 20.79 -15.45 -17.73
CA GLU A 180 21.17 -16.55 -18.65
C GLU A 180 20.16 -17.72 -18.70
N SER A 181 19.05 -17.67 -17.97
CA SER A 181 18.04 -18.73 -18.04
C SER A 181 16.59 -18.23 -17.97
N ARG A 182 15.66 -19.09 -18.42
CA ARG A 182 14.20 -18.91 -18.28
C ARG A 182 13.70 -18.94 -16.83
N ARG A 183 14.58 -18.96 -15.81
CA ARG A 183 14.20 -18.98 -14.38
C ARG A 183 13.87 -17.57 -13.87
N LYS A 184 13.12 -17.52 -12.75
CA LYS A 184 12.79 -16.27 -12.03
C LYS A 184 14.07 -15.67 -11.45
N THR A 185 14.30 -14.37 -11.67
CA THR A 185 15.42 -13.63 -11.08
C THR A 185 14.94 -12.74 -9.93
N LYS A 186 15.86 -12.34 -9.04
CA LYS A 186 15.57 -11.39 -7.95
C LYS A 186 15.03 -10.06 -8.50
N VAL A 187 15.62 -9.57 -9.59
CA VAL A 187 15.16 -8.37 -10.33
C VAL A 187 13.69 -8.51 -10.74
N LYS A 188 13.32 -9.60 -11.41
CA LYS A 188 11.94 -9.81 -11.87
C LYS A 188 10.93 -9.87 -10.74
N ILE A 189 11.29 -10.44 -9.59
CA ILE A 189 10.41 -10.46 -8.43
C ILE A 189 10.21 -9.04 -7.87
N ILE A 190 11.28 -8.24 -7.78
CA ILE A 190 11.16 -6.82 -7.38
C ILE A 190 10.31 -6.05 -8.39
N GLU A 191 10.52 -6.23 -9.70
CA GLU A 191 9.70 -5.60 -10.74
C GLU A 191 8.22 -5.99 -10.61
N SER A 192 7.91 -7.27 -10.37
CA SER A 192 6.53 -7.73 -10.11
C SER A 192 5.93 -7.05 -8.88
N VAL A 193 6.71 -6.91 -7.80
CA VAL A 193 6.26 -6.24 -6.57
C VAL A 193 6.00 -4.75 -6.82
N VAL A 194 6.92 -4.05 -7.48
CA VAL A 194 6.74 -2.62 -7.78
C VAL A 194 5.62 -2.42 -8.79
N LYS A 195 5.34 -3.38 -9.69
CA LYS A 195 4.19 -3.30 -10.58
C LYS A 195 2.86 -3.27 -9.83
N ILE A 196 2.74 -4.03 -8.75
CA ILE A 196 1.57 -3.99 -7.86
C ILE A 196 1.45 -2.57 -7.25
N LEU A 197 2.55 -2.01 -6.76
CA LEU A 197 2.55 -0.64 -6.21
C LEU A 197 2.22 0.42 -7.26
N GLU A 198 2.70 0.25 -8.49
CA GLU A 198 2.48 1.16 -9.61
C GLU A 198 1.01 1.19 -10.03
N GLU A 199 0.37 0.03 -10.15
CA GLU A 199 -1.07 -0.06 -10.47
C GLU A 199 -1.96 0.57 -9.39
N ASN A 200 -1.45 0.74 -8.18
CA ASN A 200 -2.13 1.44 -7.07
C ASN A 200 -1.69 2.90 -6.89
N ASN A 201 -0.86 3.41 -7.81
CA ASN A 201 -0.27 4.76 -7.77
C ASN A 201 0.54 5.03 -6.49
N LEU A 202 1.30 4.04 -5.99
CA LEU A 202 2.08 4.14 -4.76
C LEU A 202 3.58 4.29 -5.01
N ALA A 203 4.13 3.54 -5.96
CA ALA A 203 5.55 3.59 -6.32
C ALA A 203 5.74 3.18 -7.80
N TYR A 204 6.86 3.53 -8.40
CA TYR A 204 7.16 3.23 -9.80
C TYR A 204 8.67 3.03 -10.00
N ILE A 205 9.05 2.43 -11.14
CA ILE A 205 10.45 2.26 -11.54
C ILE A 205 10.79 3.26 -12.64
N VAL A 206 11.89 3.98 -12.49
CA VAL A 206 12.51 4.79 -13.54
C VAL A 206 14.01 4.61 -13.49
N GLU A 207 14.65 4.31 -14.63
CA GLU A 207 16.12 4.13 -14.72
C GLU A 207 16.70 3.18 -13.63
N ASN A 208 16.06 2.03 -13.41
CA ASN A 208 16.45 1.04 -12.39
C ASN A 208 16.35 1.54 -10.93
N GLN A 209 15.59 2.62 -10.71
CA GLN A 209 15.33 3.20 -9.40
C GLN A 209 13.84 3.07 -9.06
N ILE A 210 13.56 2.56 -7.87
CA ILE A 210 12.23 2.61 -7.28
C ILE A 210 12.05 4.01 -6.69
N ARG A 211 10.90 4.65 -6.96
CA ARG A 211 10.51 5.96 -6.41
C ARG A 211 9.09 5.91 -5.88
N THR A 212 8.81 6.72 -4.87
CA THR A 212 7.46 6.85 -4.28
C THR A 212 6.66 7.93 -5.02
N THR A 213 5.34 7.79 -5.01
CA THR A 213 4.43 8.84 -5.49
C THR A 213 4.12 9.84 -4.38
N LYS A 214 3.57 11.01 -4.76
CA LYS A 214 3.05 11.98 -3.78
C LYS A 214 1.95 11.36 -2.90
N LYS A 215 1.09 10.51 -3.50
CA LYS A 215 0.03 9.78 -2.79
C LYS A 215 0.60 8.94 -1.64
N LEU A 216 1.59 8.10 -1.92
CA LEU A 216 2.20 7.26 -0.89
C LEU A 216 2.88 8.10 0.19
N ASP A 217 3.63 9.14 -0.19
CA ASP A 217 4.30 10.02 0.76
C ASP A 217 3.31 10.70 1.72
N ILE A 218 2.19 11.22 1.21
CA ILE A 218 1.14 11.85 2.03
C ILE A 218 0.51 10.83 2.97
N LEU A 219 0.07 9.68 2.46
CA LEU A 219 -0.58 8.66 3.27
C LEU A 219 0.34 8.13 4.37
N MET A 220 1.63 7.91 4.06
CA MET A 220 2.60 7.49 5.05
C MET A 220 2.79 8.56 6.13
N ARG A 221 2.95 9.83 5.77
CA ARG A 221 3.22 10.92 6.72
C ARG A 221 2.02 11.33 7.57
N GLN A 222 0.82 11.30 7.00
CA GLN A 222 -0.37 11.94 7.59
C GLN A 222 -1.40 10.93 8.10
N TYR A 223 -1.32 9.65 7.68
CA TYR A 223 -2.29 8.63 8.06
C TYR A 223 -1.66 7.40 8.72
N TYR A 224 -0.67 6.77 8.07
CA TYR A 224 -0.16 5.47 8.53
C TYR A 224 0.94 5.57 9.59
N LEU A 225 1.85 6.52 9.48
CA LEU A 225 3.03 6.59 10.34
C LEU A 225 2.87 7.65 11.41
N ASN A 226 2.67 7.20 12.64
CA ASN A 226 2.96 7.96 13.84
C ASN A 226 4.32 7.52 14.42
N ALA A 227 4.83 8.24 15.42
CA ALA A 227 6.14 7.96 16.01
C ALA A 227 6.26 6.52 16.56
N GLU A 228 5.18 5.97 17.11
CA GLU A 228 5.12 4.60 17.63
C GLU A 228 5.25 3.57 16.50
N ARG A 229 4.52 3.76 15.40
CA ARG A 229 4.54 2.82 14.27
C ARG A 229 5.87 2.83 13.54
N VAL A 230 6.51 4.00 13.41
CA VAL A 230 7.88 4.09 12.90
C VAL A 230 8.85 3.34 13.82
N ALA A 231 8.70 3.46 15.14
CA ALA A 231 9.52 2.72 16.09
C ALA A 231 9.32 1.20 15.99
N GLN A 232 8.08 0.72 15.83
CA GLN A 232 7.78 -0.71 15.62
C GLN A 232 8.39 -1.25 14.32
N ILE A 233 8.26 -0.49 13.22
CA ILE A 233 8.88 -0.85 11.93
C ILE A 233 10.41 -0.90 12.08
N ASN A 234 11.00 0.07 12.76
CA ASN A 234 12.45 0.09 13.00
C ASN A 234 12.88 -1.03 13.95
N GLU A 235 12.11 -1.40 14.96
CA GLU A 235 12.42 -2.53 15.84
C GLU A 235 12.43 -3.84 15.06
N ALA A 236 11.37 -4.10 14.27
CA ALA A 236 11.32 -5.22 13.35
C ALA A 236 12.52 -5.25 12.40
N PHE A 237 12.84 -4.12 11.76
CA PHE A 237 13.79 -4.10 10.66
C PHE A 237 15.26 -3.80 11.01
N GLU A 238 15.53 -2.88 11.93
CA GLU A 238 16.90 -2.49 12.36
C GLU A 238 17.53 -3.52 13.30
N ARG A 239 16.78 -4.17 14.19
CA ARG A 239 17.33 -5.21 15.09
C ARG A 239 17.65 -6.52 14.37
N GLY A 240 17.14 -6.68 13.15
CA GLY A 240 17.27 -7.90 12.36
C GLY A 240 16.30 -9.01 12.77
N ASP A 241 15.22 -8.64 13.46
CA ASP A 241 14.18 -9.56 13.90
C ASP A 241 13.25 -9.95 12.73
N LEU A 242 13.05 -9.07 11.75
CA LEU A 242 12.44 -9.41 10.45
C LEU A 242 13.48 -9.48 9.34
#